data_AF-E6V3Y9-F1
#
_entry.id   AF-E6V3Y9-F1
#
_cell.length_a   1.000
_cell.length_b   1.000
_cell.length_c   1.000
_cell.angle_alpha   90.00
_cell.angle_beta   90.00
_cell.angle_gamma   90.00
#
_symmetry.space_group_name_H-M   'P 1'
#
loop_
_entity.id
_entity.type
_entity.pdbx_description
1 polymer ?
#
loop_
_entity_poly.entity_id
_entity_poly.type
_entity_poly.pdbx_seq_one_letter_code
_entity_poly.pdbx_strand_id
1 'polypeptide(L)'
;MATTTDVPDEDVPRPPLETAFDFTLHPLRPLPRFGQRQVVELSTAVSFDPNTIVMAATGHGLNHALQRMDYESYLAAQAWVRSLTRGTTMQRGTRESLAKLLPPPEDLNRLPTDEEMVTLPNSMTGYWRILFRTMRRGSGPTWRGLLVRLAWRDRQLHVAKRLGGKEQSALRAELFNSGIRYWASSGLFGGSFRPVLVLDATLQHLAWADAHLGRSQDAELRSDLIVGLVRPGKVPMRHWFDRILRLTGAKNLAGLCDLLAERADKSSQRAFTHLELKQWATSQKLIPAGAAQQMLAACAPEVDFERARTQLWTARLLTFFVSFVQGFSIEPVTQTVAQEAIHKRLALLRDECLAADATRSA
;
A
#
# COMPACT_ATOMS: atom_id res chain seq x y z
N MET A 1 36.22 43.64 35.18
CA MET A 1 34.75 43.66 34.99
C MET A 1 34.53 43.87 33.50
N ALA A 2 34.14 42.82 32.77
CA ALA A 2 33.94 42.88 31.33
C ALA A 2 32.47 43.17 31.04
N THR A 3 32.21 44.26 30.32
CA THR A 3 30.89 44.67 29.83
C THR A 3 30.55 43.89 28.57
N THR A 4 29.67 42.90 28.71
CA THR A 4 29.03 42.20 27.58
C THR A 4 28.15 43.19 26.84
N THR A 5 28.46 43.42 25.56
CA THR A 5 27.67 44.29 24.69
C THR A 5 26.64 43.40 23.99
N ASP A 6 25.36 43.58 24.31
CA ASP A 6 24.26 42.91 23.61
C ASP A 6 24.18 43.47 22.19
N VAL A 7 24.49 42.62 21.21
CA VAL A 7 24.22 42.90 19.80
C VAL A 7 22.76 42.54 19.55
N PRO A 8 21.92 43.48 19.07
CA PRO A 8 20.54 43.16 18.74
C PRO A 8 20.51 42.15 17.58
N ASP A 9 19.75 41.06 17.78
CA ASP A 9 19.43 40.07 16.75
C ASP A 9 18.95 40.79 15.50
N GLU A 10 19.81 40.86 14.48
CA GLU A 10 19.40 41.25 13.15
C GLU A 10 18.32 40.27 12.68
N ASP A 11 17.17 40.81 12.27
CA ASP A 11 16.08 40.11 11.61
C ASP A 11 16.62 39.43 10.34
N VAL A 12 17.21 38.24 10.51
CA VAL A 12 17.49 37.34 9.39
C VAL A 12 16.13 36.87 8.89
N PRO A 13 15.72 37.23 7.65
CA PRO A 13 14.47 36.76 7.10
C PRO A 13 14.52 35.23 7.07
N ARG A 14 13.77 34.59 7.97
CA ARG A 14 13.61 33.14 7.93
C ARG A 14 12.98 32.81 6.58
N PRO A 15 13.57 31.92 5.77
CA PRO A 15 12.93 31.50 4.53
C PRO A 15 11.53 30.99 4.87
N PRO A 16 10.50 31.32 4.08
CA PRO A 16 9.15 30.88 4.36
C PRO A 16 9.17 29.35 4.48
N LEU A 17 8.86 28.84 5.67
CA LEU A 17 8.58 27.43 5.94
C LEU A 17 7.20 27.08 5.37
N GLU A 18 6.99 27.40 4.10
CA GLU A 18 5.88 26.95 3.28
C GLU A 18 6.43 26.37 1.99
N THR A 19 7.27 25.33 2.09
CA THR A 19 7.26 24.32 1.05
C THR A 19 5.91 23.63 1.14
N ALA A 20 4.94 24.12 0.38
CA ALA A 20 3.73 23.40 0.06
C ALA A 20 4.16 22.00 -0.40
N PHE A 21 3.95 21.00 0.46
CA PHE A 21 4.14 19.63 0.05
C PHE A 21 3.09 19.39 -1.01
N ASP A 22 3.50 19.34 -2.27
CA ASP A 22 2.65 18.81 -3.31
C ASP A 22 2.28 17.39 -2.86
N PHE A 23 0.99 17.18 -2.56
CA PHE A 23 0.44 15.89 -2.15
C PHE A 23 0.26 14.97 -3.35
N THR A 24 0.88 15.33 -4.47
CA THR A 24 0.86 14.56 -5.68
C THR A 24 2.28 14.26 -6.15
N LEU A 25 2.48 13.08 -6.71
CA LEU A 25 3.66 12.73 -7.47
C LEU A 25 3.28 12.64 -8.94
N HIS A 26 4.01 13.38 -9.76
CA HIS A 26 3.91 13.31 -11.20
C HIS A 26 4.94 12.32 -11.72
N PRO A 27 4.52 11.20 -12.35
CA PRO A 27 5.47 10.26 -12.89
C PRO A 27 6.18 10.90 -14.10
N LEU A 28 7.48 10.63 -14.22
CA LEU A 28 8.31 11.08 -15.36
C LEU A 28 7.84 10.44 -16.67
N ARG A 29 7.18 9.27 -16.58
CA ARG A 29 6.65 8.52 -17.73
C ARG A 29 5.24 8.01 -17.44
N PRO A 30 4.41 7.77 -18.48
CA PRO A 30 3.11 7.13 -18.29
C PRO A 30 3.24 5.81 -17.54
N LEU A 31 2.32 5.54 -16.62
CA LEU A 31 2.19 4.24 -15.96
C LEU A 31 1.46 3.30 -16.93
N PRO A 32 2.16 2.39 -17.64
CA PRO A 32 1.62 1.75 -18.85
C PRO A 32 0.32 0.95 -18.63
N ARG A 33 0.09 0.55 -17.38
CA ARG A 33 -1.04 -0.31 -16.97
C ARG A 33 -2.22 0.43 -16.35
N PHE A 34 -2.07 1.72 -16.09
CA PHE A 34 -3.05 2.53 -15.34
C PHE A 34 -3.51 3.79 -16.11
N GLY A 35 -3.21 3.90 -17.41
CA GLY A 35 -3.66 4.99 -18.28
C GLY A 35 -2.76 6.25 -18.22
N GLN A 36 -3.03 7.22 -19.11
CA GLN A 36 -2.20 8.42 -19.26
C GLN A 36 -2.14 9.26 -17.97
N ARG A 37 -0.91 9.53 -17.51
CA ARG A 37 -0.53 10.40 -16.37
C ARG A 37 -1.48 10.32 -15.18
N GLN A 38 -1.56 9.16 -14.54
CA GLN A 38 -2.08 9.12 -13.17
C GLN A 38 -1.17 9.93 -12.26
N VAL A 39 -1.71 11.03 -11.77
CA VAL A 39 -1.23 11.75 -10.60
C VAL A 39 -1.31 10.76 -9.44
N VAL A 40 -0.17 10.46 -8.81
CA VAL A 40 -0.15 9.58 -7.64
C VAL A 40 -0.34 10.45 -6.41
N GLU A 41 -1.50 10.35 -5.78
CA GLU A 41 -1.81 11.09 -4.55
C GLU A 41 -1.06 10.49 -3.36
N LEU A 42 -0.62 11.36 -2.45
CA LEU A 42 0.12 11.03 -1.23
C LEU A 42 -0.69 11.45 -0.01
N SER A 43 -0.68 10.64 1.05
CA SER A 43 -1.38 11.01 2.29
C SER A 43 -0.56 12.01 3.14
N THR A 44 0.73 11.71 3.37
CA THR A 44 1.60 12.55 4.20
C THR A 44 3.01 12.77 3.63
N ALA A 45 3.16 12.60 2.31
CA ALA A 45 4.40 12.64 1.51
C ALA A 45 5.32 11.40 1.57
N VAL A 46 4.97 10.41 2.38
CA VAL A 46 5.77 9.20 2.69
C VAL A 46 4.99 7.89 2.56
N SER A 47 3.70 8.01 2.25
CA SER A 47 2.75 6.93 2.08
C SER A 47 1.86 7.31 0.91
N PHE A 48 1.37 6.28 0.21
CA PHE A 48 0.38 6.47 -0.84
C PHE A 48 -0.90 6.97 -0.19
N ASP A 49 -1.64 7.82 -0.90
CA ASP A 49 -3.01 8.09 -0.50
C ASP A 49 -3.78 6.75 -0.42
N PRO A 50 -4.56 6.53 0.64
CA PRO A 50 -5.34 5.30 0.77
C PRO A 50 -6.25 4.98 -0.41
N ASN A 51 -6.79 6.00 -1.11
CA ASN A 51 -7.53 5.83 -2.36
C ASN A 51 -6.64 5.25 -3.46
N THR A 52 -5.39 5.70 -3.58
CA THR A 52 -4.42 5.15 -4.54
C THR A 52 -4.18 3.67 -4.30
N ILE A 53 -3.97 3.26 -3.04
CA ILE A 53 -3.75 1.85 -2.69
C ILE A 53 -4.97 1.01 -3.02
N VAL A 54 -6.17 1.46 -2.64
CA VAL A 54 -7.41 0.71 -2.89
C VAL A 54 -7.74 0.67 -4.38
N MET A 55 -7.52 1.74 -5.11
CA MET A 55 -7.70 1.77 -6.57
C MET A 55 -6.72 0.81 -7.25
N ALA A 56 -5.44 0.80 -6.86
CA ALA A 56 -4.45 -0.12 -7.41
C ALA A 56 -4.83 -1.59 -7.12
N ALA A 57 -5.23 -1.89 -5.87
CA ALA A 57 -5.54 -3.22 -5.40
C ALA A 57 -6.88 -3.77 -5.94
N THR A 58 -7.91 -2.93 -6.04
CA THR A 58 -9.30 -3.37 -6.30
C THR A 58 -9.85 -2.88 -7.64
N GLY A 59 -9.21 -1.88 -8.26
CA GLY A 59 -9.68 -1.22 -9.48
C GLY A 59 -10.79 -0.19 -9.25
N HIS A 60 -11.20 0.01 -8.01
CA HIS A 60 -12.24 0.95 -7.63
C HIS A 60 -11.66 1.95 -6.64
N GLY A 61 -11.99 3.22 -6.81
CA GLY A 61 -11.62 4.25 -5.83
C GLY A 61 -12.50 4.20 -4.58
N LEU A 62 -12.12 5.00 -3.59
CA LEU A 62 -12.81 5.19 -2.32
C LEU A 62 -14.29 5.52 -2.52
N ASN A 63 -14.64 6.33 -3.52
CA ASN A 63 -16.03 6.69 -3.81
C ASN A 63 -16.93 5.47 -4.05
N HIS A 64 -16.42 4.45 -4.74
CA HIS A 64 -17.17 3.21 -4.97
C HIS A 64 -17.27 2.36 -3.68
N ALA A 65 -16.23 2.36 -2.84
CA ALA A 65 -16.29 1.71 -1.53
C ALA A 65 -17.31 2.39 -0.60
N LEU A 66 -17.41 3.72 -0.66
CA LEU A 66 -18.36 4.53 0.10
C LEU A 66 -19.81 4.27 -0.29
N GLN A 67 -20.09 4.06 -1.58
CA GLN A 67 -21.44 3.74 -2.07
C GLN A 67 -22.00 2.41 -1.53
N ARG A 68 -21.14 1.54 -0.97
CA ARG A 68 -21.52 0.25 -0.38
C ARG A 68 -21.71 0.31 1.13
N MET A 69 -21.58 1.50 1.73
CA MET A 69 -21.84 1.72 3.15
C MET A 69 -23.34 1.90 3.41
N ASP A 70 -23.75 1.74 4.67
CA ASP A 70 -25.05 2.24 5.12
C ASP A 70 -25.16 3.75 4.85
N TYR A 71 -26.40 4.20 4.63
CA TYR A 71 -26.69 5.57 4.17
C TYR A 71 -26.10 6.65 5.09
N GLU A 72 -26.12 6.43 6.41
CA GLU A 72 -25.57 7.36 7.39
C GLU A 72 -24.04 7.47 7.26
N SER A 73 -23.34 6.33 7.18
CA SER A 73 -21.89 6.31 6.97
C SER A 73 -21.47 6.91 5.63
N TYR A 74 -22.27 6.69 4.58
CA TYR A 74 -22.07 7.32 3.27
C TYR A 74 -22.21 8.84 3.33
N LEU A 75 -23.26 9.35 3.97
CA LEU A 75 -23.46 10.81 4.14
C LEU A 75 -22.35 11.46 4.96
N ALA A 76 -21.92 10.83 6.05
CA ALA A 76 -20.81 11.29 6.86
C ALA A 76 -19.50 11.37 6.05
N ALA A 77 -19.21 10.35 5.25
CA ALA A 77 -18.05 10.36 4.36
C ALA A 77 -18.14 11.41 3.25
N GLN A 78 -19.32 11.61 2.64
CA GLN A 78 -19.52 12.65 1.63
C GLN A 78 -19.42 14.07 2.20
N ALA A 79 -19.95 14.31 3.40
CA ALA A 79 -19.83 15.60 4.08
C ALA A 79 -18.36 15.93 4.38
N TRP A 80 -17.59 14.91 4.78
CA TRP A 80 -16.16 15.01 5.01
C TRP A 80 -15.37 15.28 3.72
N VAL A 81 -15.62 14.53 2.63
CA VAL A 81 -15.01 14.79 1.32
C VAL A 81 -15.27 16.22 0.87
N ARG A 82 -16.53 16.69 0.97
CA ARG A 82 -16.88 18.08 0.63
C ARG A 82 -16.14 19.12 1.45
N SER A 83 -15.89 18.87 2.74
CA SER A 83 -15.10 19.74 3.62
C SER A 83 -13.64 19.86 3.14
N LEU A 84 -13.05 18.76 2.68
CA LEU A 84 -11.69 18.75 2.16
C LEU A 84 -11.58 19.39 0.77
N THR A 85 -12.50 19.06 -0.15
CA THR A 85 -12.48 19.60 -1.52
C THR A 85 -12.75 21.11 -1.55
N ARG A 86 -13.51 21.62 -0.58
CA ARG A 86 -13.79 23.06 -0.44
C ARG A 86 -12.71 23.81 0.33
N GLY A 87 -11.65 23.14 0.77
CA GLY A 87 -10.55 23.77 1.50
C GLY A 87 -10.96 24.39 2.84
N THR A 88 -12.08 23.97 3.42
CA THR A 88 -12.51 24.52 4.71
C THR A 88 -11.53 24.05 5.78
N THR A 89 -10.63 24.95 6.17
CA THR A 89 -9.70 24.74 7.27
C THR A 89 -10.50 24.38 8.52
N MET A 90 -10.34 23.14 8.97
CA MET A 90 -10.87 22.64 10.23
C MET A 90 -10.63 23.69 11.32
N GLN A 91 -11.69 24.14 11.99
CA GLN A 91 -11.60 25.23 12.97
C GLN A 91 -10.56 24.92 14.04
N ARG A 92 -9.81 25.96 14.46
CA ARG A 92 -8.71 25.84 15.43
C ARG A 92 -9.12 25.12 16.72
N GLY A 93 -10.31 25.43 17.25
CA GLY A 93 -10.86 24.77 18.44
C GLY A 93 -11.09 23.26 18.23
N THR A 94 -11.53 22.84 17.05
CA THR A 94 -11.68 21.41 16.71
C THR A 94 -10.32 20.71 16.62
N ARG A 95 -9.29 21.38 16.08
CA ARG A 95 -7.92 20.85 16.04
C ARG A 95 -7.31 20.70 17.43
N GLU A 96 -7.52 21.66 18.31
CA GLU A 96 -7.02 21.65 19.69
C GLU A 96 -7.74 20.59 20.54
N SER A 97 -9.05 20.44 20.39
CA SER A 97 -9.83 19.37 21.02
C SER A 97 -9.43 17.98 20.52
N LEU A 98 -9.15 17.84 19.22
CA LEU A 98 -8.57 16.60 18.68
C LEU A 98 -7.16 16.38 19.23
N ALA A 99 -6.28 17.38 19.28
CA ALA A 99 -4.94 17.20 19.84
C ALA A 99 -4.93 16.73 21.32
N LYS A 100 -5.94 17.12 22.12
CA LYS A 100 -6.12 16.66 23.50
C LYS A 100 -6.68 15.24 23.62
N LEU A 101 -7.50 14.81 22.66
CA LEU A 101 -8.05 13.44 22.61
C LEU A 101 -7.08 12.43 22.00
N LEU A 102 -6.02 12.92 21.37
CA LEU A 102 -5.10 12.17 20.53
C LEU A 102 -3.66 12.34 21.03
N PRO A 103 -3.31 11.73 22.17
CA PRO A 103 -1.97 11.86 22.71
C PRO A 103 -0.93 11.38 21.67
N PRO A 104 0.28 11.97 21.65
CA PRO A 104 1.37 11.40 20.86
C PRO A 104 1.58 9.92 21.24
N PRO A 105 2.01 9.05 20.31
CA PRO A 105 2.47 7.72 20.69
C PRO A 105 3.51 7.85 21.80
N GLU A 106 3.41 7.03 22.85
CA GLU A 106 4.42 6.98 23.93
C GLU A 106 5.79 6.55 23.38
N ASP A 107 5.79 5.76 22.29
CA ASP A 107 6.98 5.39 21.54
C ASP A 107 6.73 5.61 20.03
N LEU A 108 7.43 6.59 19.46
CA LEU A 108 7.35 6.97 18.05
C LEU A 108 8.02 5.95 17.12
N ASN A 109 8.84 5.05 17.65
CA ASN A 109 9.58 4.05 16.89
C ASN A 109 8.88 2.69 16.90
N ARG A 110 7.91 2.50 17.79
CA ARG A 110 7.14 1.27 17.91
C ARG A 110 6.24 1.04 16.70
N LEU A 111 6.33 -0.15 16.12
CA LEU A 111 5.31 -0.68 15.22
C LEU A 111 4.08 -1.13 16.03
N PRO A 112 2.86 -1.08 15.47
CA PRO A 112 1.67 -1.56 16.16
C PRO A 112 1.79 -3.05 16.50
N THR A 113 1.31 -3.46 17.68
CA THR A 113 1.23 -4.88 18.06
C THR A 113 0.15 -5.61 17.26
N ASP A 114 0.19 -6.94 17.24
CA ASP A 114 -0.82 -7.76 16.55
C ASP A 114 -2.25 -7.46 17.05
N GLU A 115 -2.42 -7.11 18.33
CA GLU A 115 -3.71 -6.67 18.89
C GLU A 115 -4.12 -5.28 18.37
N GLU A 116 -3.18 -4.34 18.29
CA GLU A 116 -3.42 -3.02 17.71
C GLU A 116 -3.69 -3.08 16.20
N MET A 117 -3.22 -4.11 15.50
CA MET A 117 -3.51 -4.34 14.08
C MET A 117 -5.00 -4.59 13.79
N VAL A 118 -5.81 -4.82 14.82
CA VAL A 118 -7.27 -5.01 14.73
C VAL A 118 -8.04 -3.69 14.83
N THR A 119 -7.42 -2.62 15.33
CA THR A 119 -8.09 -1.32 15.56
C THR A 119 -7.27 -0.16 15.03
N LEU A 120 -7.93 0.79 14.35
CA LEU A 120 -7.22 2.01 13.98
C LEU A 120 -6.96 2.87 15.21
N PRO A 121 -5.81 3.57 15.24
CA PRO A 121 -5.56 4.54 16.29
C PRO A 121 -6.64 5.62 16.27
N ASN A 122 -7.14 5.99 17.45
CA ASN A 122 -8.19 7.00 17.59
C ASN A 122 -7.79 8.34 16.96
N SER A 123 -6.47 8.58 16.82
CA SER A 123 -5.81 9.79 16.33
C SER A 123 -5.64 9.93 14.83
N MET A 124 -6.16 8.98 14.06
CA MET A 124 -6.04 8.99 12.60
C MET A 124 -6.88 10.07 11.94
N THR A 125 -6.40 10.54 10.80
CA THR A 125 -7.18 11.37 9.88
C THR A 125 -8.46 10.63 9.45
N GLY A 126 -9.52 11.38 9.13
CA GLY A 126 -10.80 10.81 8.73
C GLY A 126 -10.71 9.82 7.56
N TYR A 127 -9.75 10.01 6.64
CA TYR A 127 -9.52 9.13 5.48
C TYR A 127 -9.19 7.69 5.86
N TRP A 128 -8.22 7.47 6.74
CA TRP A 128 -7.86 6.11 7.17
C TRP A 128 -9.02 5.45 7.91
N ARG A 129 -9.77 6.21 8.73
CA ARG A 129 -10.94 5.69 9.48
C ARG A 129 -12.07 5.25 8.55
N ILE A 130 -12.38 6.04 7.53
CA ILE A 130 -13.37 5.72 6.51
C ILE A 130 -12.95 4.47 5.75
N LEU A 131 -11.71 4.46 5.24
CA LEU A 131 -11.17 3.35 4.48
C LEU A 131 -11.19 2.05 5.26
N PHE A 132 -10.72 2.07 6.51
CA PHE A 132 -10.72 0.91 7.39
C PHE A 132 -12.15 0.43 7.68
N ARG A 133 -13.12 1.32 7.90
CA ARG A 133 -14.53 0.95 8.05
C ARG A 133 -15.08 0.30 6.77
N THR A 134 -14.80 0.86 5.60
CA THR A 134 -15.24 0.30 4.31
C THR A 134 -14.60 -1.06 4.01
N MET A 135 -13.32 -1.22 4.31
CA MET A 135 -12.55 -2.44 4.05
C MET A 135 -12.71 -3.49 5.16
N ARG A 136 -13.31 -3.14 6.32
CA ARG A 136 -13.49 -4.07 7.44
C ARG A 136 -14.27 -5.32 7.02
N ARG A 137 -15.28 -5.17 6.15
CA ARG A 137 -16.07 -6.30 5.63
C ARG A 137 -15.37 -6.91 4.40
N GLY A 138 -14.77 -8.08 4.57
CA GLY A 138 -14.26 -8.88 3.44
C GLY A 138 -12.94 -8.40 2.83
N SER A 139 -11.96 -7.98 3.63
CA SER A 139 -10.61 -7.67 3.09
C SER A 139 -9.49 -8.60 3.59
N GLY A 140 -9.81 -9.60 4.39
CA GLY A 140 -8.81 -10.44 5.05
C GLY A 140 -7.93 -9.68 6.05
N PRO A 141 -7.21 -10.38 6.94
CA PRO A 141 -6.35 -9.78 7.97
C PRO A 141 -5.15 -9.03 7.37
N THR A 142 -4.58 -9.51 6.26
CA THR A 142 -3.39 -8.91 5.62
C THR A 142 -3.62 -7.47 5.16
N TRP A 143 -4.77 -7.19 4.51
CA TRP A 143 -5.08 -5.84 4.03
C TRP A 143 -5.52 -4.90 5.14
N ARG A 144 -6.24 -5.40 6.15
CA ARG A 144 -6.52 -4.59 7.35
C ARG A 144 -5.22 -4.15 8.01
N GLY A 145 -4.28 -5.09 8.19
CA GLY A 145 -2.96 -4.79 8.72
C GLY A 145 -2.21 -3.75 7.87
N LEU A 146 -2.33 -3.82 6.54
CA LEU A 146 -1.69 -2.85 5.64
C LEU A 146 -2.17 -1.44 5.92
N LEU A 147 -3.49 -1.27 5.98
CA LEU A 147 -4.10 0.01 6.23
C LEU A 147 -3.72 0.54 7.61
N VAL A 148 -3.72 -0.30 8.64
CA VAL A 148 -3.35 0.10 10.00
C VAL A 148 -1.88 0.51 10.09
N ARG A 149 -0.96 -0.22 9.44
CA ARG A 149 0.48 0.11 9.48
C ARG A 149 0.83 1.36 8.70
N LEU A 150 0.23 1.56 7.53
CA LEU A 150 0.42 2.80 6.78
C LEU A 150 -0.17 4.00 7.51
N ALA A 151 -1.36 3.83 8.10
CA ALA A 151 -1.95 4.82 8.98
C ALA A 151 -0.99 5.15 10.15
N TRP A 152 -0.43 4.14 10.83
CA TRP A 152 0.51 4.34 11.93
C TRP A 152 1.77 5.11 11.50
N ARG A 153 2.33 4.77 10.33
CA ARG A 153 3.46 5.50 9.73
C ARG A 153 3.13 6.97 9.47
N ASP A 154 1.93 7.27 8.96
CA ASP A 154 1.47 8.65 8.78
C ASP A 154 1.40 9.41 10.11
N ARG A 155 0.91 8.76 11.17
CA ARG A 155 0.85 9.36 12.51
C ARG A 155 2.24 9.66 13.06
N GLN A 156 3.19 8.71 12.98
CA GLN A 156 4.56 8.90 13.46
C GLN A 156 5.19 10.15 12.84
N LEU A 157 4.93 10.39 11.55
CA LEU A 157 5.46 11.54 10.85
C LEU A 157 4.74 12.85 11.13
N HIS A 158 3.42 12.77 11.33
CA HIS A 158 2.67 13.94 11.79
C HIS A 158 3.21 14.43 13.15
N VAL A 159 3.59 13.49 14.03
CA VAL A 159 4.26 13.84 15.29
C VAL A 159 5.68 14.34 15.05
N ALA A 160 6.47 13.67 14.18
CA ALA A 160 7.81 14.11 13.81
C ALA A 160 7.87 15.55 13.28
N LYS A 161 6.81 16.03 12.62
CA LYS A 161 6.68 17.41 12.15
C LYS A 161 6.58 18.45 13.28
N ARG A 162 6.19 18.01 14.48
CA ARG A 162 6.04 18.86 15.67
C ARG A 162 7.27 18.84 16.57
N LEU A 163 8.24 17.96 16.30
CA LEU A 163 9.50 17.86 17.04
C LEU A 163 10.52 18.91 16.58
N GLY A 164 11.50 19.21 17.45
CA GLY A 164 12.60 20.10 17.12
C GLY A 164 13.54 19.51 16.05
N GLY A 165 14.36 20.35 15.40
CA GLY A 165 15.14 19.96 14.20
C GLY A 165 16.07 18.74 14.38
N LYS A 166 16.69 18.57 15.56
CA LYS A 166 17.54 17.40 15.85
C LYS A 166 16.74 16.11 16.01
N GLU A 167 15.67 16.14 16.79
CA GLU A 167 14.79 14.98 17.04
C GLU A 167 14.05 14.55 15.78
N GLN A 168 13.57 15.52 15.00
CA GLN A 168 12.96 15.27 13.70
C GLN A 168 13.95 14.58 12.74
N SER A 169 15.20 15.01 12.71
CA SER A 169 16.23 14.42 11.85
C SER A 169 16.59 12.99 12.27
N ALA A 170 16.71 12.75 13.58
CA ALA A 170 16.97 11.42 14.13
C ALA A 170 15.83 10.43 13.80
N LEU A 171 14.57 10.84 14.03
CA LEU A 171 13.40 10.03 13.71
C LEU A 171 13.29 9.76 12.20
N ARG A 172 13.57 10.74 11.34
CA ARG A 172 13.61 10.51 9.88
C ARG A 172 14.71 9.52 9.48
N ALA A 173 15.90 9.65 10.06
CA ALA A 173 17.01 8.75 9.80
C ALA A 173 16.63 7.31 10.19
N GLU A 174 16.00 7.12 11.34
CA GLU A 174 15.55 5.80 11.80
C GLU A 174 14.45 5.19 10.92
N LEU A 175 13.42 5.98 10.60
CA LEU A 175 12.27 5.47 9.83
C LEU A 175 12.61 5.15 8.37
N PHE A 176 13.62 5.81 7.79
CA PHE A 176 13.81 5.83 6.33
C PHE A 176 15.20 5.43 5.83
N ASN A 177 16.25 5.39 6.66
CA ASN A 177 17.62 5.20 6.16
C ASN A 177 17.81 3.87 5.42
N SER A 178 17.22 2.77 5.88
CA SER A 178 17.41 1.47 5.22
C SER A 178 16.81 1.44 3.81
N GLY A 179 15.57 1.96 3.67
CA GLY A 179 14.90 2.10 2.38
C GLY A 179 15.66 3.03 1.45
N ILE A 180 16.00 4.24 1.92
CA ILE A 180 16.73 5.22 1.11
C ILE A 180 18.06 4.63 0.61
N ARG A 181 18.85 3.98 1.48
CA ARG A 181 20.14 3.38 1.09
C ARG A 181 19.96 2.30 0.03
N TYR A 182 18.96 1.43 0.18
CA TYR A 182 18.68 0.39 -0.80
C TYR A 182 18.31 0.98 -2.17
N TRP A 183 17.38 1.93 -2.20
CA TRP A 183 16.92 2.49 -3.46
C TRP A 183 17.96 3.40 -4.11
N ALA A 184 18.81 4.06 -3.31
CA ALA A 184 19.97 4.79 -3.81
C ALA A 184 21.00 3.84 -4.45
N SER A 185 21.33 2.71 -3.80
CA SER A 185 22.28 1.74 -4.36
C SER A 185 21.75 1.02 -5.60
N SER A 186 20.43 0.93 -5.76
CA SER A 186 19.81 0.40 -6.98
C SER A 186 20.01 1.26 -8.23
N GLY A 187 20.34 2.55 -8.07
CA GLY A 187 20.48 3.52 -9.16
C GLY A 187 19.17 3.99 -9.80
N LEU A 188 18.00 3.50 -9.35
CA LEU A 188 16.74 3.73 -10.06
C LEU A 188 16.17 5.15 -9.86
N PHE A 189 16.23 5.71 -8.64
CA PHE A 189 15.42 6.89 -8.25
C PHE A 189 16.12 8.26 -8.23
N GLY A 190 17.37 8.36 -8.64
CA GLY A 190 17.98 9.66 -8.98
C GLY A 190 17.99 10.78 -7.95
N GLY A 191 18.01 10.45 -6.66
CA GLY A 191 17.96 11.44 -5.59
C GLY A 191 16.55 11.97 -5.28
N SER A 192 15.50 11.54 -5.98
CA SER A 192 14.12 11.82 -5.55
C SER A 192 13.72 10.89 -4.42
N PHE A 193 13.75 11.41 -3.19
CA PHE A 193 13.44 10.61 -2.01
C PHE A 193 11.94 10.29 -1.86
N ARG A 194 11.04 11.15 -2.33
CA ARG A 194 9.59 11.00 -2.03
C ARG A 194 8.97 9.72 -2.61
N PRO A 195 9.16 9.37 -3.90
CA PRO A 195 8.64 8.11 -4.45
C PRO A 195 9.20 6.87 -3.74
N VAL A 196 10.47 6.93 -3.33
CA VAL A 196 11.17 5.86 -2.60
C VAL A 196 10.52 5.62 -1.24
N LEU A 197 10.27 6.68 -0.46
CA LEU A 197 9.70 6.56 0.88
C LEU A 197 8.32 5.89 0.85
N VAL A 198 7.49 6.33 -0.09
CA VAL A 198 6.12 5.87 -0.27
C VAL A 198 6.06 4.39 -0.68
N LEU A 199 6.93 4.01 -1.62
CA LEU A 199 7.08 2.62 -2.04
C LEU A 199 7.59 1.74 -0.89
N ASP A 200 8.70 2.13 -0.24
CA ASP A 200 9.36 1.32 0.77
C ASP A 200 8.48 1.08 2.00
N ALA A 201 7.76 2.11 2.46
CA ALA A 201 6.82 1.97 3.58
C ALA A 201 5.75 0.89 3.32
N THR A 202 5.29 0.79 2.07
CA THR A 202 4.30 -0.22 1.68
C THR A 202 4.94 -1.61 1.52
N LEU A 203 6.15 -1.69 0.98
CA LEU A 203 6.90 -2.94 0.87
C LEU A 203 7.25 -3.52 2.25
N GLN A 204 7.60 -2.69 3.23
CA GLN A 204 7.84 -3.12 4.61
C GLN A 204 6.62 -3.80 5.22
N HIS A 205 5.41 -3.29 4.94
CA HIS A 205 4.18 -3.97 5.37
C HIS A 205 4.00 -5.32 4.68
N LEU A 206 4.14 -5.34 3.35
CA LEU A 206 3.97 -6.58 2.58
C LEU A 206 4.97 -7.65 3.01
N ALA A 207 6.21 -7.28 3.31
CA ALA A 207 7.23 -8.17 3.84
C ALA A 207 6.89 -8.70 5.25
N TRP A 208 6.39 -7.83 6.13
CA TRP A 208 5.89 -8.28 7.44
C TRP A 208 4.73 -9.27 7.30
N ALA A 209 3.76 -8.97 6.43
CA ALA A 209 2.64 -9.86 6.18
C ALA A 209 3.11 -11.20 5.58
N ASP A 210 4.10 -11.16 4.69
CA ASP A 210 4.74 -12.35 4.14
C ASP A 210 5.40 -13.22 5.22
N ALA A 211 6.17 -12.60 6.11
CA ALA A 211 6.81 -13.27 7.24
C ALA A 211 5.77 -13.93 8.15
N HIS A 212 4.65 -13.26 8.45
CA HIS A 212 3.58 -13.79 9.30
C HIS A 212 2.83 -14.95 8.62
N LEU A 213 2.55 -14.84 7.32
CA LEU A 213 1.96 -15.94 6.54
C LEU A 213 2.91 -17.15 6.46
N GLY A 214 4.21 -16.91 6.37
CA GLY A 214 5.26 -17.92 6.29
C GLY A 214 5.49 -18.72 7.58
N ARG A 215 4.88 -18.31 8.71
CA ARG A 215 4.91 -19.05 9.97
C ARG A 215 4.03 -20.32 9.95
N SER A 216 3.16 -20.46 8.94
CA SER A 216 2.44 -21.73 8.75
C SER A 216 3.43 -22.86 8.41
N GLN A 217 3.25 -24.03 9.03
CA GLN A 217 4.16 -25.18 8.89
C GLN A 217 4.07 -25.86 7.52
N ASP A 218 3.07 -25.52 6.72
CA ASP A 218 2.79 -26.23 5.48
C ASP A 218 3.65 -25.70 4.31
N ALA A 219 4.49 -26.58 3.76
CA ALA A 219 5.52 -26.24 2.78
C ALA A 219 4.93 -25.77 1.43
N GLU A 220 3.74 -26.24 1.05
CA GLU A 220 3.04 -25.75 -0.15
C GLU A 220 2.68 -24.26 0.01
N LEU A 221 2.26 -23.86 1.21
CA LEU A 221 1.90 -22.47 1.53
C LEU A 221 3.11 -21.53 1.45
N ARG A 222 4.35 -22.04 1.61
CA ARG A 222 5.57 -21.24 1.49
C ARG A 222 5.88 -20.83 0.05
N SER A 223 5.46 -21.63 -0.94
CA SER A 223 5.54 -21.23 -2.36
C SER A 223 4.50 -20.16 -2.74
N ASP A 224 3.49 -20.00 -1.89
CA ASP A 224 2.35 -19.10 -2.05
C ASP A 224 2.52 -17.74 -1.36
N LEU A 225 3.73 -17.42 -0.92
CA LEU A 225 4.05 -16.18 -0.24
C LEU A 225 4.01 -14.97 -1.20
N ILE A 226 3.76 -13.79 -0.63
CA ILE A 226 3.74 -12.48 -1.30
C ILE A 226 5.04 -12.22 -2.05
N VAL A 227 6.20 -12.54 -1.47
CA VAL A 227 7.50 -12.41 -2.16
C VAL A 227 7.53 -13.22 -3.47
N GLY A 228 6.95 -14.42 -3.46
CA GLY A 228 6.85 -15.26 -4.64
C GLY A 228 6.01 -14.65 -5.78
N LEU A 229 5.04 -13.78 -5.46
CA LEU A 229 4.23 -13.10 -6.48
C LEU A 229 5.05 -12.10 -7.29
N VAL A 230 6.17 -11.59 -6.80
CA VAL A 230 6.99 -10.62 -7.54
C VAL A 230 8.27 -11.22 -8.12
N ARG A 231 8.43 -12.56 -8.10
CA ARG A 231 9.62 -13.23 -8.65
C ARG A 231 9.87 -12.83 -10.12
N PRO A 232 11.11 -12.44 -10.51
CA PRO A 232 11.41 -12.07 -11.88
C PRO A 232 11.04 -13.15 -12.91
N GLY A 233 10.76 -12.72 -14.15
CA GLY A 233 10.45 -13.60 -15.28
C GLY A 233 8.96 -13.64 -15.68
N LYS A 234 8.04 -13.40 -14.74
CA LYS A 234 6.59 -13.27 -15.03
C LYS A 234 6.01 -12.09 -14.25
N VAL A 235 5.01 -11.40 -14.81
CA VAL A 235 4.28 -10.33 -14.10
C VAL A 235 3.60 -10.87 -12.84
N PRO A 236 3.38 -10.05 -11.79
CA PRO A 236 2.78 -10.54 -10.56
C PRO A 236 1.40 -11.18 -10.72
N MET A 237 0.56 -10.61 -11.59
CA MET A 237 -0.73 -11.21 -11.95
C MET A 237 -0.58 -12.61 -12.55
N ARG A 238 0.47 -12.86 -13.32
CA ARG A 238 0.69 -14.17 -13.95
C ARG A 238 1.05 -15.21 -12.89
N HIS A 239 1.88 -14.85 -11.92
CA HIS A 239 2.18 -15.76 -10.79
C HIS A 239 0.93 -16.11 -10.00
N TRP A 240 0.03 -15.14 -9.78
CA TRP A 240 -1.26 -15.42 -9.18
C TRP A 240 -2.11 -16.38 -10.03
N PHE A 241 -2.23 -16.16 -11.34
CA PHE A 241 -2.93 -17.09 -12.23
C PHE A 241 -2.31 -18.49 -12.23
N ASP A 242 -0.98 -18.60 -12.30
CA ASP A 242 -0.29 -19.88 -12.26
C ASP A 242 -0.59 -20.64 -10.94
N ARG A 243 -0.85 -19.93 -9.83
CA ARG A 243 -1.33 -20.55 -8.59
C ARG A 243 -2.75 -21.07 -8.72
N ILE A 244 -3.67 -20.26 -9.25
CA ILE A 244 -5.06 -20.71 -9.49
C ILE A 244 -5.06 -21.95 -10.39
N LEU A 245 -4.25 -21.96 -11.45
CA LEU A 245 -4.09 -23.12 -12.35
C LEU A 245 -3.64 -24.38 -11.61
N ARG A 246 -2.64 -24.27 -10.73
CA ARG A 246 -2.19 -25.41 -9.91
C ARG A 246 -3.29 -25.91 -8.97
N LEU A 247 -3.96 -25.00 -8.26
CA LEU A 247 -4.99 -25.34 -7.27
C LEU A 247 -6.22 -26.00 -7.93
N THR A 248 -6.60 -25.56 -9.13
CA THR A 248 -7.75 -26.15 -9.86
C THR A 248 -7.36 -27.35 -10.74
N GLY A 249 -6.07 -27.72 -10.81
CA GLY A 249 -5.57 -28.75 -11.71
C GLY A 249 -5.59 -28.38 -13.19
N ALA A 250 -5.91 -27.13 -13.54
CA ALA A 250 -5.93 -26.67 -14.91
C ALA A 250 -4.50 -26.55 -15.48
N LYS A 251 -4.24 -27.21 -16.63
CA LYS A 251 -2.89 -27.22 -17.25
C LYS A 251 -2.44 -25.85 -17.76
N ASN A 252 -3.38 -25.00 -18.16
CA ASN A 252 -3.13 -23.69 -18.74
C ASN A 252 -4.40 -22.80 -18.67
N LEU A 253 -4.30 -21.55 -19.14
CA LEU A 253 -5.44 -20.61 -19.13
C LEU A 253 -6.63 -21.05 -19.98
N ALA A 254 -6.43 -21.87 -21.02
CA ALA A 254 -7.54 -22.42 -21.81
C ALA A 254 -8.29 -23.47 -20.99
N GLY A 255 -7.58 -24.40 -20.35
CA GLY A 255 -8.21 -25.38 -19.45
C GLY A 255 -8.91 -24.74 -18.25
N LEU A 256 -8.39 -23.61 -17.73
CA LEU A 256 -9.12 -22.83 -16.73
C LEU A 256 -10.39 -22.18 -17.31
N CYS A 257 -10.32 -21.66 -18.54
CA CYS A 257 -11.49 -21.12 -19.24
C CYS A 257 -12.59 -22.17 -19.38
N ASP A 258 -12.23 -23.38 -19.81
CA ASP A 258 -13.16 -24.50 -19.98
C ASP A 258 -13.81 -24.89 -18.65
N LEU A 259 -13.01 -24.98 -17.58
CA LEU A 259 -13.50 -25.24 -16.22
C LEU A 259 -14.49 -24.17 -15.74
N LEU A 260 -14.17 -22.89 -15.99
CA LEU A 260 -15.04 -21.79 -15.60
C LEU A 260 -16.35 -21.80 -16.39
N ALA A 261 -16.32 -22.12 -17.69
CA ALA A 261 -17.52 -22.24 -18.52
C ALA A 261 -18.42 -23.38 -18.04
N GLU A 262 -17.86 -24.56 -17.77
CA GLU A 262 -18.62 -25.72 -17.28
C GLU A 262 -19.34 -25.43 -15.95
N ARG A 263 -18.70 -24.64 -15.08
CA ARG A 263 -19.28 -24.25 -13.78
C ARG A 263 -20.24 -23.05 -13.89
N ALA A 264 -20.04 -22.17 -14.87
CA ALA A 264 -20.92 -21.03 -15.10
C ALA A 264 -22.31 -21.45 -15.57
N ASP A 265 -22.38 -22.46 -16.46
CA ASP A 265 -23.64 -23.03 -16.96
C ASP A 265 -24.51 -23.60 -15.83
N LYS A 266 -23.89 -24.06 -14.74
CA LYS A 266 -24.58 -24.62 -13.56
C LYS A 266 -25.04 -23.56 -12.56
N SER A 267 -24.53 -22.32 -12.65
CA SER A 267 -24.64 -21.32 -11.57
C SER A 267 -25.10 -19.93 -12.01
N SER A 268 -25.57 -19.78 -13.26
CA SER A 268 -25.95 -18.49 -13.88
C SER A 268 -24.83 -17.45 -13.81
N GLN A 269 -23.57 -17.89 -13.76
CA GLN A 269 -22.43 -17.00 -13.72
C GLN A 269 -22.03 -16.53 -15.11
N ARG A 270 -21.27 -15.44 -15.17
CA ARG A 270 -20.72 -14.91 -16.43
C ARG A 270 -19.75 -15.91 -17.05
N ALA A 271 -19.91 -16.18 -18.34
CA ALA A 271 -18.89 -16.87 -19.13
C ALA A 271 -17.65 -15.96 -19.33
N PHE A 272 -16.47 -16.51 -19.04
CA PHE A 272 -15.19 -15.85 -19.27
C PHE A 272 -14.59 -16.34 -20.58
N THR A 273 -13.91 -15.46 -21.32
CA THR A 273 -13.18 -15.86 -22.53
C THR A 273 -11.69 -16.09 -22.23
N HIS A 274 -11.06 -16.98 -23.00
CA HIS A 274 -9.61 -17.22 -22.88
C HIS A 274 -8.79 -15.94 -23.13
N LEU A 275 -9.26 -15.06 -24.02
CA LEU A 275 -8.62 -13.77 -24.29
C LEU A 275 -8.64 -12.85 -23.07
N GLU A 276 -9.76 -12.76 -22.34
CA GLU A 276 -9.84 -11.98 -21.10
C GLU A 276 -8.87 -12.51 -20.04
N LEU A 277 -8.85 -13.84 -19.81
CA LEU A 277 -7.91 -14.45 -18.87
C LEU A 277 -6.46 -14.15 -19.25
N LYS A 278 -6.12 -14.23 -20.54
CA LYS A 278 -4.78 -13.88 -21.05
C LYS A 278 -4.44 -12.40 -20.80
N GLN A 279 -5.39 -11.49 -21.07
CA GLN A 279 -5.21 -10.05 -20.85
C GLN A 279 -5.01 -9.72 -19.36
N TRP A 280 -5.74 -10.39 -18.47
CA TRP A 280 -5.58 -10.22 -17.02
C TRP A 280 -4.28 -10.81 -16.50
N ALA A 281 -3.93 -12.04 -16.92
CA ALA A 281 -2.72 -12.71 -16.51
C ALA A 281 -1.45 -11.96 -16.94
N THR A 282 -1.48 -11.30 -18.10
CA THR A 282 -0.36 -10.48 -18.61
C THR A 282 -0.39 -9.03 -18.10
N SER A 283 -1.38 -8.67 -17.27
CA SER A 283 -1.60 -7.30 -16.80
C SER A 283 -1.76 -6.27 -17.92
N GLN A 284 -2.22 -6.69 -19.11
CA GLN A 284 -2.65 -5.78 -20.17
C GLN A 284 -3.94 -5.06 -19.78
N LYS A 285 -4.81 -5.76 -19.05
CA LYS A 285 -6.00 -5.19 -18.41
C LYS A 285 -6.05 -5.64 -16.96
N LEU A 286 -6.58 -4.80 -16.09
CA LEU A 286 -6.88 -5.17 -14.71
C LEU A 286 -8.16 -6.00 -14.67
N ILE A 287 -8.17 -7.08 -13.88
CA ILE A 287 -9.38 -7.87 -13.66
C ILE A 287 -10.40 -7.06 -12.84
N PRO A 288 -11.66 -6.90 -13.30
CA PRO A 288 -12.69 -6.26 -12.51
C PRO A 288 -13.00 -7.04 -11.22
N ALA A 289 -13.32 -6.35 -10.13
CA ALA A 289 -13.58 -7.00 -8.83
C ALA A 289 -14.71 -8.04 -8.90
N GLY A 290 -15.81 -7.73 -9.60
CA GLY A 290 -16.92 -8.67 -9.79
C GLY A 290 -16.52 -9.92 -10.60
N ALA A 291 -15.68 -9.74 -11.63
CA ALA A 291 -15.15 -10.86 -12.42
C ALA A 291 -14.22 -11.75 -11.57
N ALA A 292 -13.37 -11.15 -10.75
CA ALA A 292 -12.52 -11.90 -9.82
C ALA A 292 -13.33 -12.70 -8.80
N GLN A 293 -14.39 -12.11 -8.24
CA GLN A 293 -15.28 -12.79 -7.30
C GLN A 293 -15.99 -13.99 -7.94
N GLN A 294 -16.54 -13.80 -9.14
CA GLN A 294 -17.17 -14.89 -9.90
C GLN A 294 -16.17 -16.00 -10.22
N MET A 295 -14.97 -15.65 -10.70
CA MET A 295 -13.94 -16.64 -10.99
C MET A 295 -13.52 -17.43 -9.75
N LEU A 296 -13.28 -16.76 -8.62
CA LEU A 296 -12.92 -17.44 -7.37
C LEU A 296 -14.05 -18.30 -6.81
N ALA A 297 -15.30 -17.86 -6.94
CA ALA A 297 -16.47 -18.66 -6.55
C ALA A 297 -16.62 -19.90 -7.44
N ALA A 298 -16.37 -19.77 -8.74
CA ALA A 298 -16.35 -20.90 -9.66
C ALA A 298 -15.22 -21.89 -9.33
N CYS A 299 -14.06 -21.44 -8.84
CA CYS A 299 -12.96 -22.31 -8.43
C CYS A 299 -13.13 -22.95 -7.02
N ALA A 300 -14.29 -22.79 -6.38
CA ALA A 300 -14.58 -23.48 -5.11
C ALA A 300 -15.04 -24.93 -5.37
N PRO A 301 -14.71 -25.90 -4.49
CA PRO A 301 -14.03 -25.75 -3.20
C PRO A 301 -12.49 -25.80 -3.26
N GLU A 302 -11.89 -25.99 -4.43
CA GLU A 302 -10.44 -26.22 -4.59
C GLU A 302 -9.60 -25.02 -4.17
N VAL A 303 -10.18 -23.82 -4.22
CA VAL A 303 -9.51 -22.56 -3.88
C VAL A 303 -10.17 -21.94 -2.65
N ASP A 304 -9.37 -21.69 -1.60
CA ASP A 304 -9.76 -20.81 -0.50
C ASP A 304 -10.00 -19.39 -1.05
N PHE A 305 -11.27 -19.02 -1.10
CA PHE A 305 -11.74 -17.76 -1.66
C PHE A 305 -11.06 -16.53 -1.03
N GLU A 306 -10.97 -16.49 0.30
CA GLU A 306 -10.46 -15.33 1.04
C GLU A 306 -8.95 -15.16 0.84
N ARG A 307 -8.23 -16.29 0.89
CA ARG A 307 -6.79 -16.31 0.66
C ARG A 307 -6.44 -15.95 -0.78
N ALA A 308 -7.12 -16.54 -1.76
CA ALA A 308 -6.87 -16.26 -3.18
C ALA A 308 -7.23 -14.83 -3.55
N ARG A 309 -8.29 -14.25 -2.97
CA ARG A 309 -8.64 -12.84 -3.13
C ARG A 309 -7.58 -11.91 -2.54
N THR A 310 -7.08 -12.22 -1.35
CA THR A 310 -6.01 -11.46 -0.71
C THR A 310 -4.74 -11.43 -1.57
N GLN A 311 -4.37 -12.59 -2.14
CA GLN A 311 -3.24 -12.70 -3.06
C GLN A 311 -3.47 -11.96 -4.38
N LEU A 312 -4.70 -11.98 -4.92
CA LEU A 312 -5.06 -11.22 -6.12
C LEU A 312 -4.79 -9.73 -5.94
N TRP A 313 -5.34 -9.16 -4.87
CA TRP A 313 -5.14 -7.74 -4.59
C TRP A 313 -3.66 -7.41 -4.39
N THR A 314 -2.92 -8.34 -3.78
CA THR A 314 -1.47 -8.17 -3.57
C THR A 314 -0.72 -8.19 -4.89
N ALA A 315 -1.04 -9.13 -5.78
CA ALA A 315 -0.48 -9.20 -7.14
C ALA A 315 -0.80 -7.93 -7.94
N ARG A 316 -1.99 -7.37 -7.81
CA ARG A 316 -2.37 -6.10 -8.44
C ARG A 316 -1.56 -4.91 -7.90
N LEU A 317 -1.42 -4.82 -6.58
CA LEU A 317 -0.62 -3.78 -5.94
C LEU A 317 0.86 -3.88 -6.33
N LEU A 318 1.42 -5.09 -6.39
CA LEU A 318 2.79 -5.32 -6.88
C LEU A 318 2.94 -4.95 -8.37
N THR A 319 1.93 -5.23 -9.18
CA THR A 319 1.90 -4.82 -10.60
C THR A 319 1.90 -3.29 -10.74
N PHE A 320 1.19 -2.61 -9.85
CA PHE A 320 1.25 -1.15 -9.73
C PHE A 320 2.65 -0.68 -9.32
N PHE A 321 3.27 -1.28 -8.30
CA PHE A 321 4.63 -0.90 -7.87
C PHE A 321 5.69 -1.08 -8.94
N VAL A 322 5.62 -2.17 -9.72
CA VAL A 322 6.51 -2.35 -10.87
C VAL A 322 6.34 -1.20 -11.85
N SER A 323 5.09 -0.83 -12.17
CA SER A 323 4.80 0.31 -13.06
C SER A 323 5.25 1.64 -12.45
N PHE A 324 5.10 1.81 -11.14
CA PHE A 324 5.52 2.98 -10.38
C PHE A 324 7.03 3.18 -10.48
N VAL A 325 7.84 2.14 -10.23
CA VAL A 325 9.29 2.20 -10.40
C VAL A 325 9.64 2.63 -11.84
N GLN A 326 9.02 2.04 -12.86
CA GLN A 326 9.27 2.44 -14.25
C GLN A 326 8.91 3.91 -14.54
N GLY A 327 7.81 4.39 -13.95
CA GLY A 327 7.31 5.75 -14.09
C GLY A 327 8.17 6.80 -13.39
N PHE A 328 8.85 6.44 -12.29
CA PHE A 328 9.62 7.35 -11.45
C PHE A 328 11.14 7.16 -11.53
N SER A 329 11.62 6.17 -12.28
CA SER A 329 13.06 5.98 -12.49
C SER A 329 13.64 7.10 -13.36
N ILE A 330 14.91 7.52 -13.14
CA ILE A 330 15.53 8.54 -14.01
C ILE A 330 15.62 8.04 -15.44
N GLU A 331 16.14 6.83 -15.61
CA GLU A 331 16.34 6.20 -16.91
C GLU A 331 15.16 5.31 -17.26
N PRO A 332 14.94 5.01 -18.55
CA PRO A 332 13.95 4.02 -18.96
C PRO A 332 14.28 2.64 -18.39
N VAL A 333 13.47 2.18 -17.44
CA VAL A 333 13.65 0.90 -16.76
C VAL A 333 12.69 -0.14 -17.33
N THR A 334 13.23 -1.30 -17.70
CA THR A 334 12.41 -2.44 -18.14
C THR A 334 11.61 -2.99 -16.97
N GLN A 335 10.48 -3.64 -17.29
CA GLN A 335 9.64 -4.23 -16.26
C GLN A 335 10.42 -5.25 -15.40
N THR A 336 11.27 -6.06 -16.03
CA THR A 336 12.08 -7.08 -15.35
C THR A 336 13.00 -6.46 -14.31
N VAL A 337 13.68 -5.36 -14.66
CA VAL A 337 14.60 -4.66 -13.74
C VAL A 337 13.83 -4.04 -12.57
N ALA A 338 12.72 -3.34 -12.83
CA ALA A 338 11.87 -2.78 -11.79
C ALA A 338 11.34 -3.87 -10.84
N GLN A 339 10.91 -4.99 -11.41
CA GLN A 339 10.39 -6.14 -10.67
C GLN A 339 11.48 -6.83 -9.84
N GLU A 340 12.69 -6.97 -10.38
CA GLU A 340 13.83 -7.53 -9.66
C GLU A 340 14.22 -6.68 -8.45
N ALA A 341 14.22 -5.35 -8.60
CA ALA A 341 14.48 -4.43 -7.50
C ALA A 341 13.41 -4.54 -6.40
N ILE A 342 12.12 -4.67 -6.75
CA ILE A 342 11.05 -4.87 -5.76
C ILE A 342 11.18 -6.24 -5.09
N HIS A 343 11.45 -7.30 -5.85
CA HIS A 343 11.62 -8.65 -5.33
C HIS A 343 12.78 -8.74 -4.34
N LYS A 344 13.96 -8.22 -4.71
CA LYS A 344 15.14 -8.17 -3.84
C LYS A 344 14.84 -7.41 -2.54
N ARG A 345 14.20 -6.24 -2.64
CA ARG A 345 13.84 -5.45 -1.44
C ARG A 345 12.87 -6.18 -0.53
N LEU A 346 11.82 -6.77 -1.08
CA LEU A 346 10.84 -7.52 -0.29
C LEU A 346 11.44 -8.74 0.40
N ALA A 347 12.34 -9.46 -0.27
CA ALA A 347 13.07 -10.57 0.34
C ALA A 347 13.92 -10.11 1.52
N LEU A 348 14.73 -9.06 1.35
CA LEU A 348 15.55 -8.48 2.43
C LEU A 348 14.69 -8.05 3.63
N LEU A 349 13.61 -7.30 3.36
CA LEU A 349 12.70 -6.83 4.42
C LEU A 349 12.00 -7.98 5.15
N ARG A 350 11.70 -9.08 4.45
CA ARG A 350 11.08 -10.27 5.05
C ARG A 350 12.07 -10.95 5.99
N ASP A 351 13.32 -11.11 5.56
CA ASP A 351 14.37 -11.72 6.38
C ASP A 351 14.67 -10.87 7.63
N GLU A 352 14.68 -9.54 7.48
CA GLU A 352 14.77 -8.59 8.61
C GLU A 352 13.61 -8.78 9.61
N CYS A 353 12.37 -8.98 9.13
CA CYS A 353 11.23 -9.25 10.00
C CYS A 353 11.39 -10.57 10.77
N LEU A 354 11.79 -11.65 10.08
CA LEU A 354 11.99 -12.96 10.70
C LEU A 354 13.10 -12.95 11.75
N ALA A 355 14.20 -12.23 11.49
CA ALA A 355 15.30 -12.07 12.43
C ALA A 355 14.90 -11.27 13.69
N ALA A 356 14.13 -10.19 13.50
CA ALA A 356 13.61 -9.39 14.61
C ALA A 356 12.68 -10.20 15.52
N ASP A 357 11.84 -11.06 14.95
CA ASP A 357 10.93 -11.93 15.71
C ASP A 357 11.68 -13.02 16.49
N ALA A 358 12.72 -13.62 15.90
CA ALA A 358 13.58 -14.58 16.56
C ALA A 358 14.29 -13.96 17.78
N THR A 359 14.74 -12.72 17.65
CA THR A 359 15.39 -11.97 18.75
C THR A 359 14.43 -11.65 19.89
N ARG A 360 13.13 -11.47 19.63
CA ARG A 360 12.12 -11.21 20.68
C ARG A 360 11.66 -12.46 21.42
N SER A 361 11.89 -13.63 20.82
CA SER A 361 11.46 -14.93 21.35
C SER A 361 12.56 -15.64 22.13
N ALA A 362 13.80 -15.19 21.99
CA ALA A 362 14.96 -15.57 22.80
C ALA A 362 15.06 -14.65 24.02
#